data_AF-A0A1F8N426-F1
#
_entry.id   AF-A0A1F8N426-F1
#
_cell.length_a   1.000
_cell.length_b   1.000
_cell.length_c   1.000
_cell.angle_alpha   90.00
_cell.angle_beta   90.00
_cell.angle_gamma   90.00
#
_symmetry.space_group_name_H-M   'P 1'
#
loop_
_entity.id
_entity.type
_entity.pdbx_description
1 polymer ?
#
loop_
_entity_poly.entity_id
_entity_poly.type
_entity_poly.pdbx_seq_one_letter_code
_entity_poly.pdbx_strand_id
1 'polypeptide(L)'
;MGSQAAKEILGQITSEKLEKVILDLASTQPTSQERLVVLEEIVRALVKGKELGIGSERLEAYLEITRAIKETVGLIQGMRYVEANS
;
A
#
# COMPACT_ATOMS: atom_id res chain seq x y z
N MET A 1 19.03 10.11 -3.24
CA MET A 1 18.95 8.91 -4.10
C MET A 1 18.19 7.88 -3.29
N GLY A 2 16.96 7.53 -3.68
CA GLY A 2 16.13 6.62 -2.88
C GLY A 2 16.65 5.18 -2.87
N SER A 3 16.34 4.45 -1.80
CA SER A 3 16.86 3.11 -1.55
C SER A 3 16.45 2.14 -2.66
N GLN A 4 17.33 1.18 -2.96
CA GLN A 4 17.05 0.15 -3.95
C GLN A 4 15.77 -0.63 -3.61
N ALA A 5 15.51 -0.85 -2.32
CA ALA A 5 14.29 -1.50 -1.85
C ALA A 5 13.02 -0.70 -2.19
N ALA A 6 13.04 0.62 -2.03
CA ALA A 6 11.90 1.47 -2.37
C ALA A 6 11.56 1.39 -3.87
N LYS A 7 12.59 1.43 -4.74
CA LYS A 7 12.40 1.30 -6.20
C LYS A 7 11.82 -0.06 -6.60
N GLU A 8 12.30 -1.14 -5.99
CA GLU A 8 11.76 -2.48 -6.22
C GLU A 8 10.29 -2.59 -5.80
N ILE A 9 9.93 -1.99 -4.67
CA ILE A 9 8.55 -1.99 -4.18
C ILE A 9 7.66 -1.18 -5.12
N LEU A 10 8.08 0.03 -5.50
CA LEU A 10 7.36 0.87 -6.45
C LEU A 10 7.12 0.16 -7.78
N GLY A 11 8.11 -0.56 -8.30
CA GLY A 11 7.98 -1.35 -9.53
C GLY A 11 7.02 -2.55 -9.43
N GLN A 12 6.63 -2.96 -8.23
CA GLN A 12 5.68 -4.05 -7.99
C GLN A 12 4.25 -3.56 -7.77
N ILE A 13 4.02 -2.25 -7.63
CA ILE A 13 2.68 -1.69 -7.44
C ILE A 13 1.97 -1.68 -8.79
N THR A 14 1.17 -2.72 -9.01
CA THR A 14 0.23 -2.84 -10.14
C THR A 14 -1.17 -3.07 -9.61
N SER A 15 -2.20 -2.76 -10.42
CA SER A 15 -3.60 -2.97 -10.02
C SER A 15 -3.86 -4.41 -9.58
N GLU A 16 -3.39 -5.39 -10.35
CA GLU A 16 -3.58 -6.82 -10.07
C GLU A 16 -2.87 -7.26 -8.78
N LYS A 17 -1.62 -6.79 -8.57
CA LYS A 17 -0.87 -7.12 -7.36
C LYS A 17 -1.51 -6.50 -6.12
N LEU A 18 -1.94 -5.25 -6.25
CA LEU A 18 -2.51 -4.48 -5.16
C LEU A 18 -3.91 -4.98 -4.79
N GLU A 19 -4.74 -5.31 -5.78
CA GLU A 19 -6.03 -5.97 -5.59
C GLU A 19 -5.86 -7.26 -4.80
N LYS A 20 -4.91 -8.12 -5.22
CA LYS A 20 -4.62 -9.36 -4.48
C LYS A 20 -4.23 -9.10 -3.04
N VAL A 21 -3.33 -8.14 -2.79
CA VAL A 21 -2.91 -7.79 -1.42
C VAL A 21 -4.08 -7.28 -0.58
N ILE A 22 -4.94 -6.43 -1.15
CA ILE A 22 -6.11 -5.88 -0.45
C ILE A 22 -7.12 -6.99 -0.14
N LEU A 23 -7.40 -7.89 -1.09
CA LEU A 23 -8.31 -9.01 -0.88
C LEU A 23 -7.78 -10.00 0.15
N ASP A 24 -6.48 -10.30 0.12
CA ASP A 24 -5.82 -11.16 1.11
C ASP A 24 -5.94 -10.54 2.51
N LEU A 25 -5.66 -9.25 2.67
CA LEU A 25 -5.81 -8.53 3.94
C LEU A 25 -7.26 -8.51 4.41
N ALA A 26 -8.20 -8.16 3.52
CA ALA A 26 -9.62 -8.11 3.82
C ALA A 26 -10.21 -9.48 4.20
N SER A 27 -9.64 -10.58 3.69
CA SER A 27 -10.09 -11.95 4.02
C SER A 27 -9.82 -12.34 5.48
N THR A 28 -8.89 -11.65 6.14
CA THR A 28 -8.57 -11.86 7.56
C THR A 28 -9.51 -11.14 8.51
N GLN A 29 -10.38 -10.25 7.98
CA GLN A 29 -11.31 -9.47 8.77
C GLN A 29 -12.65 -10.19 8.94
N PRO A 30 -13.34 -10.01 10.09
CA PRO A 30 -14.69 -10.55 10.28
C PRO A 30 -15.67 -10.01 9.24
N THR A 31 -16.52 -10.89 8.68
CA THR A 31 -17.49 -10.56 7.61
C THR A 31 -18.63 -9.65 8.06
N SER A 32 -18.70 -9.29 9.35
CA SER A 32 -19.76 -8.46 9.93
C SER A 32 -19.53 -6.95 9.78
N GLN A 33 -18.42 -6.52 9.16
CA GLN A 33 -18.08 -5.12 8.93
C GLN A 33 -17.80 -4.86 7.45
N GLU A 34 -17.96 -3.61 7.01
CA GLU A 34 -17.41 -3.17 5.73
C GLU A 34 -15.92 -3.51 5.70
N ARG A 35 -15.46 -4.19 4.64
CA ARG A 35 -14.06 -4.60 4.50
C ARG A 35 -13.20 -3.38 4.25
N LEU A 36 -12.68 -2.80 5.32
CA LEU A 36 -11.80 -1.64 5.29
C LEU A 36 -10.38 -2.10 5.55
N VAL A 37 -9.51 -1.94 4.55
CA VAL A 37 -8.08 -2.23 4.70
C VAL A 37 -7.33 -0.92 4.90
N VAL A 38 -6.54 -0.82 5.96
CA VAL A 38 -5.83 0.41 6.29
C VAL A 38 -4.59 0.54 5.41
N LEU A 39 -4.30 1.75 4.92
CA LEU A 39 -3.16 2.02 4.03
C LEU A 39 -1.83 1.52 4.61
N GLU A 40 -1.63 1.65 5.93
CA GLU A 40 -0.41 1.17 6.60
C GLU A 40 -0.26 -0.36 6.48
N GLU A 41 -1.35 -1.14 6.55
CA GLU A 41 -1.31 -2.59 6.41
C GLU A 41 -0.90 -3.00 4.99
N ILE A 42 -1.38 -2.27 3.99
CA ILE A 42 -0.99 -2.47 2.59
C ILE A 42 0.50 -2.17 2.41
N VAL A 43 0.98 -1.04 2.94
CA VAL A 43 2.41 -0.68 2.87
C VAL A 43 3.25 -1.76 3.55
N ARG A 44 2.86 -2.20 4.75
CA ARG A 44 3.57 -3.26 5.50
C ARG A 44 3.61 -4.58 4.71
N ALA A 45 2.50 -4.96 4.07
CA ALA A 45 2.40 -6.17 3.26
C ALA A 45 3.27 -6.12 1.99
N LEU A 46 3.44 -4.95 1.39
CA LEU A 46 4.31 -4.74 0.22
C LEU A 46 5.79 -4.67 0.61
N VAL A 47 6.10 -3.97 1.70
CA VAL A 47 7.48 -3.76 2.18
C VAL A 47 8.07 -5.04 2.78
N LYS A 48 7.26 -5.89 3.43
CA LYS A 48 7.69 -7.18 4.03
C LYS A 48 8.94 -7.09 4.92
N GLY A 49 9.07 -5.98 5.66
CA GLY A 49 10.22 -5.74 6.54
C GLY A 49 11.50 -5.29 5.84
N LYS A 50 11.47 -4.96 4.54
CA LYS A 50 12.60 -4.30 3.86
C LYS A 50 12.85 -2.91 4.44
N GLU A 51 14.11 -2.58 4.64
CA GLU A 51 14.55 -1.24 5.03
C GLU A 51 14.38 -0.27 3.85
N LEU A 52 13.56 0.78 4.02
CA LEU A 52 13.31 1.78 2.96
C LEU A 52 14.36 2.89 2.88
N GLY A 53 15.38 2.83 3.73
CA GLY A 53 16.38 3.88 3.92
C GLY A 53 16.36 4.44 5.34
N ILE A 54 17.15 5.49 5.57
CA ILE A 54 17.30 6.13 6.89
C ILE A 54 16.85 7.59 6.88
N GLY A 55 16.30 8.07 7.98
CA GLY A 55 15.90 9.47 8.15
C GLY A 55 14.93 9.96 7.06
N SER A 56 15.32 11.02 6.34
CA SER A 56 14.52 11.63 5.28
C SER A 56 14.26 10.71 4.09
N GLU A 57 15.21 9.84 3.74
CA GLU A 57 15.06 8.88 2.64
C GLU A 57 13.92 7.90 2.90
N ARG A 58 13.80 7.43 4.16
CA ARG A 58 12.70 6.55 4.58
C ARG A 58 11.35 7.23 4.44
N LEU A 59 11.27 8.49 4.83
CA LEU A 59 10.04 9.28 4.74
C LEU A 59 9.64 9.51 3.28
N GLU A 60 10.58 9.91 2.43
CA GLU A 60 10.34 10.09 1.00
C GLU A 60 9.84 8.78 0.35
N ALA A 61 10.53 7.66 0.59
CA ALA A 61 10.13 6.36 0.07
C ALA A 61 8.71 5.96 0.53
N TYR A 62 8.38 6.19 1.80
CA TYR A 62 7.05 5.92 2.33
C TYR A 62 5.97 6.77 1.66
N LEU A 63 6.24 8.06 1.46
CA LEU A 63 5.32 8.98 0.78
C LEU A 63 5.12 8.59 -0.70
N GLU A 64 6.19 8.19 -1.38
CA GLU A 64 6.10 7.72 -2.78
C GLU A 64 5.29 6.44 -2.90
N ILE A 65 5.54 5.46 -2.02
CA ILE A 65 4.81 4.19 -2.00
C ILE A 65 3.33 4.42 -1.68
N THR A 66 3.02 5.23 -0.67
CA THR A 66 1.63 5.53 -0.30
C THR A 66 0.88 6.26 -1.41
N ARG A 67 1.51 7.22 -2.07
CA ARG A 67 0.93 7.88 -3.27
C ARG A 67 0.65 6.87 -4.38
N ALA A 68 1.63 6.03 -4.72
CA ALA A 68 1.48 5.02 -5.77
C ALA A 68 0.34 4.02 -5.46
N ILE A 69 0.20 3.61 -4.19
CA ILE A 69 -0.94 2.79 -3.73
C ILE A 69 -2.25 3.52 -3.96
N LYS A 70 -2.39 4.77 -3.48
CA LYS A 70 -3.65 5.55 -3.61
C LYS A 70 -4.08 5.70 -5.08
N GLU A 71 -3.13 6.05 -5.95
CA GLU A 71 -3.38 6.20 -7.38
C GLU A 71 -3.81 4.87 -8.02
N THR A 72 -3.09 3.78 -7.70
CA THR A 72 -3.37 2.45 -8.26
C THR A 72 -4.70 1.89 -7.76
N VAL A 73 -5.09 2.12 -6.50
CA VAL A 73 -6.41 1.74 -5.98
C VAL A 73 -7.53 2.40 -6.77
N GLY A 74 -7.35 3.67 -7.19
CA GLY A 74 -8.30 4.38 -8.04
C GLY A 74 -8.52 3.74 -9.41
N LEU A 75 -7.64 2.83 -9.84
CA LEU A 75 -7.74 2.09 -11.10
C LEU A 75 -8.37 0.70 -10.93
N ILE A 76 -8.58 0.21 -9.71
CA ILE A 76 -9.15 -1.12 -9.46
C ILE A 76 -10.67 -1.01 -9.40
N GLN A 77 -11.36 -1.71 -10.31
CA GLN A 77 -12.83 -1.70 -10.36
C GLN A 77 -13.42 -2.24 -9.04
N GLY A 78 -14.33 -1.47 -8.44
CA GLY A 78 -15.00 -1.85 -7.19
C GLY A 78 -14.20 -1.52 -5.91
N MET A 79 -13.00 -0.95 -6.05
CA MET A 79 -12.24 -0.41 -4.92
C MET A 79 -12.18 1.12 -4.98
N ARG A 80 -12.04 1.74 -3.81
CA ARG A 80 -11.79 3.18 -3.70
C ARG A 80 -10.94 3.47 -2.48
N TYR A 81 -10.03 4.42 -2.62
CA TYR A 81 -9.39 5.02 -1.46
C TYR A 81 -10.38 5.98 -0.79
N VAL A 82 -10.57 5.81 0.51
CA VAL A 82 -11.35 6.73 1.34
C VAL A 82 -10.40 7.35 2.35
N GLU A 83 -10.28 8.67 2.31
CA GLU A 83 -9.54 9.40 3.32
C GLU A 83 -10.37 9.42 4.60
N ALA A 84 -9.81 8.95 5.71
CA ALA A 84 -10.44 9.11 7.00
C ALA A 84 -10.41 10.60 7.34
N ASN A 85 -11.57 11.26 7.31
CA ASN A 85 -11.70 12.60 7.83
C ASN A 85 -11.45 12.55 9.35
N SER A 86 -10.30 13.05 9.78
CA SER A 86 -10.00 13.37 11.17
C SER A 86 -10.72 14.63 11.62
#